data_AF-A0A2A5IC01-F1
#
_entry.id   AF-A0A2A5IC01-F1
#
_cell.length_a   1.000
_cell.length_b   1.000
_cell.length_c   1.000
_cell.angle_alpha   90.00
_cell.angle_beta   90.00
_cell.angle_gamma   90.00
#
_symmetry.space_group_name_H-M   'P 1'
#
loop_
_entity.id
_entity.type
_entity.pdbx_description
1 polymer ?
#
loop_
_entity_poly.entity_id
_entity_poly.type
_entity_poly.pdbx_seq_one_letter_code
_entity_poly.pdbx_strand_id
1 'polypeptide(L)'
;MTQKQISISIWFEEEKKHKTFIAPRTNAKTLYEAFELDEKATEAENAKELVKSMDERIKFIVRVFQNQFTFDQFREGFQSFEIANAVRKVMLEIMGIKVAETQEEKDFLPDMKA
;
A
#
# COMPACT_ATOMS: atom_id res chain seq x y z
N MET A 1 22.01 -14.86 -3.26
CA MET A 1 21.53 -13.49 -3.53
C MET A 1 20.41 -13.17 -2.55
N THR A 2 20.46 -12.04 -1.85
CA THR A 2 19.40 -11.65 -0.92
C THR A 2 18.15 -11.26 -1.71
N GLN A 3 17.03 -11.94 -1.46
CA GLN A 3 15.75 -11.62 -2.09
C GLN A 3 15.30 -10.23 -1.62
N LYS A 4 15.06 -9.31 -2.55
CA LYS A 4 14.52 -7.97 -2.21
C LYS A 4 13.17 -8.13 -1.53
N GLN A 5 12.86 -7.25 -0.58
CA GLN A 5 11.62 -7.27 0.18
C GLN A 5 10.82 -5.98 -0.10
N ILE A 6 9.52 -6.05 0.20
CA ILE A 6 8.62 -4.91 0.31
C ILE A 6 8.02 -4.91 1.71
N SER A 7 7.67 -3.74 2.21
CA SER A 7 7.12 -3.60 3.57
C SER A 7 5.93 -2.66 3.60
N ILE A 8 5.02 -2.90 4.54
CA ILE A 8 3.90 -2.01 4.83
C ILE A 8 3.70 -1.90 6.34
N SER A 9 3.38 -0.70 6.83
CA SER A 9 2.98 -0.44 8.21
C SER A 9 1.49 -0.16 8.25
N ILE A 10 0.74 -0.88 9.08
CA ILE A 10 -0.72 -0.79 9.20
C ILE A 10 -1.07 -0.53 10.66
N TRP A 11 -1.97 0.43 10.94
CA TRP A 11 -2.50 0.67 12.28
C TRP A 11 -3.52 -0.41 12.67
N PHE A 12 -3.43 -0.93 13.89
CA PHE A 12 -4.42 -1.85 14.46
C PHE A 12 -5.11 -1.20 15.65
N GLU A 13 -6.37 -0.81 15.49
CA GLU A 13 -7.13 -0.07 16.50
C GLU A 13 -7.28 -0.84 17.81
N GLU A 14 -7.60 -2.14 17.74
CA GLU A 14 -7.75 -3.00 18.93
C GLU A 14 -6.47 -3.06 19.77
N GLU A 15 -5.31 -2.99 19.12
CA GLU A 15 -4.00 -3.09 19.76
C GLU A 15 -3.32 -1.72 19.99
N LYS A 16 -3.95 -0.64 19.51
CA LYS A 16 -3.44 0.74 19.54
C LYS A 16 -1.98 0.88 19.12
N LYS A 17 -1.59 0.18 18.06
CA LYS A 17 -0.22 0.22 17.54
C LYS A 17 -0.14 -0.06 16.04
N HIS A 18 0.95 0.39 15.43
CA HIS A 18 1.33 -0.05 14.10
C HIS A 18 1.96 -1.44 14.13
N LYS A 19 1.67 -2.24 13.11
CA LYS A 19 2.40 -3.48 12.79
C LYS A 19 3.00 -3.36 11.40
N THR A 20 4.28 -3.70 11.30
CA THR A 20 5.00 -3.77 10.03
C THR A 20 5.00 -5.19 9.51
N PHE A 21 4.54 -5.36 8.27
CA PHE A 21 4.57 -6.62 7.55
C PHE A 21 5.61 -6.56 6.44
N ILE A 22 6.19 -7.72 6.14
CA ILE A 22 7.23 -7.85 5.12
C ILE A 22 6.82 -8.97 4.18
N ALA A 23 7.00 -8.74 2.88
CA ALA A 23 6.85 -9.76 1.87
C ALA A 23 8.09 -9.82 0.96
N PRO A 24 8.51 -11.03 0.54
CA PRO A 24 9.54 -11.14 -0.47
C PRO A 24 9.03 -10.65 -1.84
N ARG A 25 9.87 -10.00 -2.63
CA ARG A 25 9.59 -9.80 -4.06
C ARG A 25 9.62 -11.15 -4.76
N THR A 26 8.51 -11.46 -5.43
CA THR A 26 8.25 -12.76 -6.03
C THR A 26 8.63 -12.76 -7.52
N ASN A 27 7.95 -13.57 -8.34
CA ASN A 27 8.24 -13.80 -9.75
C ASN A 27 7.54 -12.79 -10.67
N ALA A 28 7.82 -12.89 -11.97
CA ALA A 28 7.26 -12.00 -12.99
C ALA A 28 5.72 -12.00 -13.06
N LYS A 29 5.04 -13.06 -12.60
CA LYS A 29 3.57 -13.10 -12.55
C LYS A 29 3.01 -12.00 -11.66
N THR A 30 3.61 -11.80 -10.48
CA THR A 30 3.20 -10.73 -9.56
C THR A 30 3.46 -9.35 -10.16
N LEU A 31 4.54 -9.19 -10.93
CA LEU A 31 4.83 -7.95 -11.64
C LEU A 31 3.76 -7.63 -12.71
N TYR A 32 3.43 -8.60 -13.57
CA TYR A 32 2.45 -8.39 -14.64
C TYR A 32 1.05 -8.08 -14.10
N GLU A 33 0.60 -8.81 -13.07
CA GLU A 33 -0.69 -8.53 -12.45
C GLU A 33 -0.72 -7.14 -11.77
N ALA A 34 0.41 -6.68 -11.22
CA ALA A 34 0.50 -5.33 -10.68
C ALA A 34 0.33 -4.27 -11.77
N PHE A 35 0.94 -4.45 -12.94
CA PHE A 35 0.77 -3.55 -14.09
C PHE A 35 -0.66 -3.55 -14.62
N GLU A 36 -1.29 -4.71 -14.78
CA GLU A 36 -2.69 -4.81 -15.22
C GLU A 36 -3.66 -4.08 -14.27
N LEU A 37 -3.42 -4.17 -12.95
CA LEU A 37 -4.23 -3.48 -11.96
C LEU A 37 -3.98 -1.97 -11.94
N ASP A 38 -2.75 -1.53 -12.22
CA ASP A 38 -2.41 -0.11 -12.33
C ASP A 38 -3.02 0.52 -13.58
N GLU A 39 -2.96 -0.16 -14.73
CA GLU A 39 -3.60 0.26 -15.98
C GLU A 39 -5.11 0.43 -15.80
N LYS A 40 -5.80 -0.58 -15.25
CA LYS A 40 -7.23 -0.49 -14.92
C LYS A 40 -7.57 0.67 -13.98
N ALA A 41 -6.64 1.05 -13.09
CA ALA A 41 -6.85 2.20 -12.21
C ALA A 41 -6.78 3.53 -12.96
N THR A 42 -5.96 3.62 -14.00
CA THR A 42 -5.86 4.82 -14.86
C THR A 42 -7.05 4.99 -15.79
N GLU A 43 -7.74 3.89 -16.13
CA GLU A 43 -8.92 3.88 -16.99
C GLU A 43 -10.23 4.17 -16.25
N ALA A 44 -10.23 4.28 -14.93
CA ALA A 44 -11.45 4.51 -14.16
C ALA A 44 -12.07 5.89 -14.45
N GLU A 45 -13.30 5.93 -14.96
CA GLU A 45 -13.95 7.17 -15.42
C GLU A 45 -14.88 7.78 -14.35
N ASN A 46 -15.23 7.00 -13.32
CA ASN A 46 -16.16 7.43 -12.27
C ASN A 46 -15.78 6.90 -10.88
N ALA A 47 -16.43 7.45 -9.85
CA ALA A 47 -16.14 7.12 -8.45
C ALA A 47 -16.36 5.64 -8.13
N LYS A 48 -17.34 4.98 -8.76
CA LYS A 48 -17.63 3.56 -8.51
C LYS A 48 -16.51 2.67 -9.05
N GLU A 49 -16.02 2.96 -10.25
CA GLU A 49 -14.87 2.28 -10.85
C GLU A 49 -13.59 2.53 -10.07
N LEU A 50 -13.38 3.76 -9.59
CA LEU A 50 -12.24 4.11 -8.76
C LEU A 50 -12.21 3.29 -7.46
N VAL A 51 -13.36 3.18 -6.77
CA VAL A 51 -13.49 2.36 -5.56
C VAL A 51 -13.24 0.88 -5.87
N LYS A 52 -13.80 0.36 -6.96
CA LYS A 52 -13.58 -1.02 -7.38
C LYS A 52 -12.10 -1.30 -7.67
N SER A 53 -11.43 -0.41 -8.39
CA SER A 53 -9.99 -0.49 -8.69
C SER A 53 -9.14 -0.43 -7.41
N MET A 54 -9.54 0.41 -6.44
CA MET A 54 -8.88 0.45 -5.12
C MET A 54 -9.01 -0.90 -4.40
N ASP A 55 -10.22 -1.45 -4.34
CA ASP A 55 -10.48 -2.73 -3.66
C ASP A 55 -9.71 -3.90 -4.29
N GLU A 56 -9.63 -3.94 -5.63
CA GLU A 56 -8.86 -4.96 -6.36
C GLU A 56 -7.36 -4.87 -6.04
N ARG A 57 -6.79 -3.66 -5.98
CA ARG A 57 -5.39 -3.45 -5.61
C ARG A 57 -5.12 -3.81 -4.15
N ILE A 58 -6.02 -3.49 -3.22
CA ILE A 58 -5.86 -3.89 -1.80
C ILE A 58 -5.88 -5.42 -1.67
N LYS A 59 -6.82 -6.11 -2.33
CA LYS A 59 -6.89 -7.58 -2.34
C LYS A 59 -5.61 -8.20 -2.91
N PHE A 60 -5.09 -7.62 -3.98
CA PHE A 60 -3.82 -8.02 -4.55
C PHE A 60 -2.67 -7.87 -3.54
N ILE A 61 -2.57 -6.73 -2.86
CA ILE A 61 -1.56 -6.47 -1.83
C ILE A 61 -1.68 -7.50 -0.70
N VAL A 62 -2.86 -7.71 -0.12
CA VAL A 62 -3.11 -8.72 0.92
C VAL A 62 -2.56 -10.09 0.52
N ARG A 63 -2.80 -10.50 -0.73
CA ARG A 63 -2.32 -11.78 -1.26
C ARG A 63 -0.79 -11.81 -1.45
N VAL A 64 -0.19 -10.71 -1.90
CA VAL A 64 1.28 -10.59 -2.02
C VAL A 64 1.95 -10.72 -0.64
N PHE A 65 1.32 -10.16 0.40
CA PHE A 65 1.75 -10.32 1.79
C PHE A 65 1.31 -11.65 2.42
N GLN A 66 0.87 -12.62 1.62
CA GLN A 66 0.51 -13.97 2.06
C GLN A 66 -0.58 -13.99 3.15
N ASN A 67 -1.50 -13.02 3.11
CA ASN A 67 -2.60 -12.87 4.06
C ASN A 67 -2.14 -12.69 5.53
N GLN A 68 -0.97 -12.08 5.75
CA GLN A 68 -0.52 -11.68 7.10
C GLN A 68 -1.47 -10.65 7.77
N PHE A 69 -2.28 -9.97 6.96
CA PHE A 69 -3.37 -9.09 7.36
C PHE A 69 -4.55 -9.28 6.41
N THR A 70 -5.74 -8.86 6.83
CA THR A 70 -6.98 -8.95 6.02
C THR A 70 -7.22 -7.68 5.20
N PHE A 71 -8.15 -7.77 4.26
CA PHE A 71 -8.65 -6.61 3.51
C PHE A 71 -9.22 -5.52 4.42
N ASP A 72 -10.00 -5.90 5.43
CA ASP A 72 -10.59 -4.95 6.38
C ASP A 72 -9.53 -4.32 7.28
N GLN A 73 -8.58 -5.12 7.79
CA GLN A 73 -7.44 -4.60 8.56
C GLN A 73 -6.61 -3.60 7.76
N PHE A 74 -6.44 -3.82 6.45
CA PHE A 74 -5.81 -2.82 5.59
C PHE A 74 -6.64 -1.54 5.51
N ARG A 75 -7.95 -1.63 5.25
CA ARG A 75 -8.82 -0.45 5.09
C ARG A 75 -8.95 0.37 6.37
N GLU A 76 -9.05 -0.30 7.51
CA GLU A 76 -9.19 0.33 8.82
C GLU A 76 -7.87 0.90 9.34
N GLY A 77 -6.74 0.35 8.88
CA GLY A 77 -5.42 0.73 9.36
C GLY A 77 -4.79 1.96 8.71
N PHE A 78 -5.52 2.67 7.83
CA PHE A 78 -5.08 3.93 7.20
C PHE A 78 -6.15 5.00 7.32
N GLN A 79 -5.73 6.26 7.44
CA GLN A 79 -6.67 7.38 7.36
C GLN A 79 -7.19 7.56 5.92
N SER A 80 -8.36 8.18 5.78
CA SER A 80 -9.05 8.32 4.49
C SER A 80 -8.22 9.06 3.43
N PHE A 81 -7.36 9.99 3.84
CA PHE A 81 -6.46 10.72 2.93
C PHE A 81 -5.14 9.97 2.63
N GLU A 82 -4.80 8.95 3.42
CA GLU A 82 -3.52 8.21 3.31
C GLU A 82 -3.64 6.95 2.47
N ILE A 83 -4.80 6.27 2.51
CA ILE A 83 -4.98 4.94 1.95
C ILE A 83 -4.61 4.85 0.46
N ALA A 84 -4.96 5.87 -0.33
CA ALA A 84 -4.64 5.90 -1.75
C ALA A 84 -3.12 5.98 -1.99
N ASN A 85 -2.41 6.76 -1.16
CA ASN A 85 -0.95 6.86 -1.23
C ASN A 85 -0.28 5.57 -0.76
N ALA A 86 -0.78 4.95 0.31
CA ALA A 86 -0.29 3.67 0.82
C ALA A 86 -0.39 2.56 -0.24
N VAL A 87 -1.55 2.43 -0.90
CA VAL A 87 -1.74 1.48 -2.01
C VAL A 87 -0.77 1.78 -3.15
N ARG A 88 -0.66 3.05 -3.57
CA ARG A 88 0.24 3.46 -4.65
C ARG A 88 1.70 3.10 -4.34
N LYS A 89 2.19 3.42 -3.13
CA LYS A 89 3.56 3.15 -2.71
C LYS A 89 3.89 1.66 -2.79
N VAL A 90 3.02 0.81 -2.22
CA VAL A 90 3.22 -0.64 -2.23
C VAL A 90 3.19 -1.20 -3.65
N MET A 91 2.27 -0.74 -4.51
CA MET A 91 2.20 -1.14 -5.91
C MET A 91 3.48 -0.76 -6.68
N LEU A 92 3.98 0.47 -6.51
CA LEU A 92 5.24 0.91 -7.12
C LEU A 92 6.45 0.07 -6.65
N GLU A 93 6.50 -0.25 -5.36
CA GLU A 93 7.54 -1.12 -4.81
C GLU A 93 7.49 -2.54 -5.40
N ILE A 94 6.29 -3.12 -5.56
CA ILE A 94 6.07 -4.41 -6.24
C ILE A 94 6.55 -4.34 -7.69
N MET A 95 6.24 -3.25 -8.40
CA MET A 95 6.68 -2.99 -9.76
C MET A 95 8.18 -2.67 -9.88
N GLY A 96 8.89 -2.55 -8.76
CA GLY A 96 10.30 -2.22 -8.73
C GLY A 96 10.61 -0.76 -9.05
N ILE A 97 9.60 0.10 -9.10
CA ILE A 97 9.72 1.54 -9.31
C ILE A 97 10.07 2.18 -7.97
N LYS A 98 11.16 2.94 -7.92
CA LYS A 98 11.51 3.70 -6.71
C LYS A 98 10.57 4.89 -6.59
N VAL A 99 9.79 4.93 -5.51
CA VAL A 99 9.14 6.17 -5.07
C VAL A 99 10.22 7.05 -4.47
N ALA A 100 10.44 8.24 -5.02
CA ALA A 100 11.24 9.23 -4.32
C ALA A 100 10.49 9.58 -3.03
N GLU A 101 11.16 9.52 -1.88
CA GLU A 101 10.61 10.04 -0.63
C GLU A 101 10.37 11.54 -0.85
N THR A 102 9.14 11.93 -1.13
CA THR A 102 8.79 13.35 -1.15
C THR A 102 8.93 13.85 0.28
N GLN A 103 9.56 15.01 0.42
CA GLN A 103 9.92 15.67 1.67
C GLN A 103 8.72 16.03 2.58
N GLU A 104 7.51 15.57 2.25
CA GLU A 104 6.23 15.92 2.87
C GLU A 104 5.99 15.24 4.23
N GLU A 105 6.78 14.23 4.60
CA GLU A 105 6.76 13.67 5.98
C GLU A 105 7.56 14.53 7.00
N LYS A 106 8.18 15.65 6.59
CA LYS A 106 8.94 16.54 7.50
C LYS A 106 8.16 17.69 8.11
N ASP A 107 6.98 18.02 7.63
CA ASP A 107 6.17 19.12 8.18
C ASP A 107 4.92 18.55 8.85
N PHE A 108 4.85 18.72 10.17
CA PHE A 108 3.64 18.87 11.03
C PHE A 108 3.80 18.22 12.41
N LEU A 109 4.88 18.54 13.12
CA LEU A 109 4.80 18.79 14.57
C LEU A 109 5.76 19.95 14.88
N PRO A 110 5.29 21.20 15.06
CA PRO A 110 6.13 22.18 15.72
C PRO A 110 6.38 21.69 17.14
N ASP A 111 7.65 21.66 17.55
CA ASP A 111 8.07 21.41 18.93
C ASP A 111 7.21 22.25 19.88
N MET A 112 6.25 21.64 20.58
CA MET A 112 5.64 22.28 21.73
C MET A 112 6.69 22.33 22.83
N LYS A 113 7.48 23.41 22.82
CA LYS A 113 8.30 23.77 23.97
C LYS A 113 7.36 24.20 25.10
N ALA A 114 7.49 23.48 26.21
CA ALA A 114 6.87 23.75 27.50
C ALA A 114 7.25 25.13 28.06
#